data_AF-A0A520C8D6-F1
#
_entry.id   AF-A0A520C8D6-F1
#
_cell.length_a   1.000
_cell.length_b   1.000
_cell.length_c   1.000
_cell.angle_alpha   90.00
_cell.angle_beta   90.00
_cell.angle_gamma   90.00
#
_symmetry.space_group_name_H-M   'P 1'
#
loop_
_entity.id
_entity.type
_entity.pdbx_description
1 polymer ?
#
loop_
_entity_poly.entity_id
_entity_poly.type
_entity_poly.pdbx_seq_one_letter_code
_entity_poly.pdbx_strand_id
1 'polypeptide(L)'
;MTIAELIRDIFQSNKEKLKYPIFYTYLIVLLIWNWDVLSYYLISDASIEEKIVSIRSDYSGWHRVYNPLFYAVFISLLVPYIMFALEWCLQLSNKNRKAIRYESNKLIREEKLQIARNEFLVEQEKTGKSAVGLPA
;
A
#
# COMPACT_ATOMS: atom_id res chain seq x y z
N MET A 1 5.45 16.94 -31.49
CA MET A 1 4.77 16.22 -30.40
C MET A 1 5.48 14.91 -30.19
N THR A 2 6.12 14.76 -29.03
CA THR A 2 6.83 13.53 -28.67
C THR A 2 5.84 12.54 -28.05
N ILE A 3 6.08 11.23 -28.21
CA ILE A 3 5.25 10.17 -27.60
C ILE A 3 5.13 10.35 -26.07
N ALA A 4 6.18 10.90 -25.44
CA ALA A 4 6.18 11.24 -24.02
C ALA A 4 5.13 12.32 -23.65
N GLU A 5 4.90 13.31 -24.51
CA GLU A 5 3.86 14.32 -24.32
C GLU A 5 2.45 13.71 -24.44
N LEU A 6 2.24 12.83 -25.44
CA LEU A 6 0.96 12.12 -25.60
C LEU A 6 0.63 11.24 -24.39
N ILE A 7 1.62 10.51 -23.88
CA ILE A 7 1.46 9.70 -22.67
C ILE A 7 1.11 10.61 -21.49
N ARG A 8 1.85 11.70 -21.30
CA ARG A 8 1.63 12.63 -20.20
C ARG A 8 0.23 13.28 -20.24
N ASP A 9 -0.24 13.68 -21.41
CA ASP A 9 -1.56 14.29 -21.60
C ASP A 9 -2.69 13.28 -21.35
N ILE A 10 -2.52 12.03 -21.77
CA ILE A 10 -3.44 10.93 -21.46
C ILE A 10 -3.48 10.70 -19.94
N PHE A 11 -2.33 10.65 -19.27
CA PHE A 11 -2.28 10.46 -17.81
C PHE A 11 -2.84 11.66 -17.04
N GLN A 12 -2.61 12.90 -17.49
CA GLN A 12 -3.17 14.11 -16.86
C GLN A 12 -4.69 14.23 -17.05
N SER A 13 -5.22 13.93 -18.24
CA SER A 13 -6.67 13.91 -18.49
C SER A 13 -7.38 12.80 -17.69
N ASN A 14 -6.70 11.68 -17.47
CA ASN A 14 -7.24 10.56 -16.70
C ASN A 14 -7.22 10.77 -15.17
N LYS A 15 -6.45 11.73 -14.63
CA LYS A 15 -6.45 12.04 -13.18
C LYS A 15 -7.82 12.46 -12.66
N GLU A 16 -8.67 13.07 -13.48
CA GLU A 16 -10.03 13.47 -13.09
C GLU A 16 -11.07 12.35 -13.29
N LYS A 17 -10.86 11.49 -14.31
CA LYS A 17 -11.70 10.32 -14.61
C LYS A 17 -11.33 9.06 -13.81
N LEU A 18 -10.22 9.11 -13.07
CA LEU A 18 -9.77 8.14 -12.06
C LEU A 18 -10.71 7.98 -10.86
N LYS A 19 -11.83 8.73 -10.83
CA LYS A 19 -12.91 8.58 -9.82
C LYS A 19 -13.70 7.28 -9.92
N TYR A 20 -13.51 6.47 -10.97
CA TYR A 20 -14.18 5.17 -11.12
C TYR A 20 -13.19 4.01 -10.93
N PRO A 21 -12.82 3.64 -9.68
CA PRO A 21 -11.89 2.53 -9.41
C PRO A 21 -12.29 1.22 -10.09
N ILE A 22 -13.59 0.99 -10.29
CA ILE A 22 -14.13 -0.18 -10.97
C ILE A 22 -13.68 -0.26 -12.43
N PHE A 23 -13.56 0.87 -13.14
CA PHE A 23 -13.16 0.88 -14.55
C PHE A 23 -11.72 0.39 -14.74
N TYR A 24 -10.81 0.82 -13.87
CA TYR A 24 -9.41 0.36 -13.91
C TYR A 24 -9.28 -1.10 -13.54
N THR A 25 -9.94 -1.54 -12.46
CA THR A 25 -10.01 -2.95 -12.10
C THR A 25 -10.55 -3.77 -13.26
N TYR A 26 -11.59 -3.28 -13.95
CA TYR A 26 -12.15 -3.93 -15.12
C TYR A 26 -11.16 -4.05 -16.27
N LEU A 27 -10.45 -2.97 -16.63
CA LEU A 27 -9.43 -3.05 -17.68
C LEU A 27 -8.34 -4.08 -17.35
N ILE A 28 -7.86 -4.09 -16.11
CA ILE A 28 -6.83 -5.07 -15.68
C ILE A 28 -7.38 -6.49 -15.74
N VAL A 29 -8.57 -6.73 -15.20
CA VAL A 29 -9.20 -8.06 -15.21
C VAL A 29 -9.52 -8.51 -16.63
N LEU A 30 -9.95 -7.60 -17.52
CA LEU A 30 -10.21 -7.89 -18.92
C LEU A 30 -8.94 -8.35 -19.65
N LEU A 31 -7.81 -7.66 -19.41
CA LEU A 31 -6.51 -8.03 -19.97
C LEU A 31 -6.04 -9.39 -19.44
N ILE A 32 -6.16 -9.63 -18.13
CA ILE A 32 -5.77 -10.90 -17.52
C ILE A 32 -6.67 -12.05 -18.00
N TRP A 33 -7.97 -11.81 -18.14
CA TRP A 33 -8.93 -12.84 -18.54
C TRP A 33 -8.82 -13.21 -20.02
N ASN A 34 -8.52 -12.23 -20.89
CA ASN A 34 -8.33 -12.43 -22.33
C ASN A 34 -6.84 -12.52 -22.70
N TRP A 35 -6.00 -13.00 -21.78
CA TRP A 35 -4.56 -13.12 -22.00
C TRP A 35 -4.23 -14.03 -23.18
N ASP A 36 -5.06 -15.04 -23.44
CA ASP A 36 -4.94 -15.98 -24.56
C ASP A 36 -5.09 -15.26 -25.90
N VAL A 37 -6.14 -14.46 -26.07
CA VAL A 37 -6.37 -13.64 -27.27
C VAL A 37 -5.25 -12.62 -27.46
N LEU A 38 -4.86 -11.94 -26.37
CA LEU A 38 -3.80 -10.94 -26.42
C LEU A 38 -2.47 -11.56 -26.82
N SER A 39 -2.12 -12.72 -26.25
CA SER A 39 -0.90 -13.44 -26.59
C SER A 39 -0.91 -13.94 -28.03
N TYR A 40 -2.04 -14.48 -28.50
CA TYR A 40 -2.20 -14.90 -29.88
C TYR A 40 -2.09 -13.72 -30.86
N TYR A 41 -2.64 -12.55 -30.53
CA TYR A 41 -2.56 -11.40 -31.41
C TYR A 41 -1.16 -10.76 -31.44
N LEU A 42 -0.55 -10.59 -30.27
CA LEU A 42 0.71 -9.85 -30.11
C LEU A 42 1.96 -10.69 -30.36
N ILE A 43 1.91 -12.00 -30.11
CA ILE A 43 3.10 -12.88 -30.09
C ILE A 43 3.04 -13.92 -31.21
N SER A 44 1.86 -14.34 -31.66
CA SER A 44 1.77 -15.35 -32.72
C SER A 44 2.25 -14.83 -34.08
N ASP A 45 3.01 -15.66 -34.78
CA ASP A 45 3.44 -15.45 -36.18
C ASP A 45 2.32 -15.75 -37.21
N ALA A 46 1.10 -16.08 -36.74
CA ALA A 46 -0.05 -16.32 -37.60
C ALA A 46 -0.37 -15.10 -38.49
N SER A 47 -0.84 -15.37 -39.71
CA SER A 47 -1.21 -14.32 -40.64
C SER A 47 -2.40 -13.50 -40.11
N ILE A 48 -2.55 -12.26 -40.56
CA ILE A 48 -3.65 -11.40 -40.11
C ILE A 48 -5.01 -12.04 -40.43
N GLU A 49 -5.12 -12.74 -41.56
CA GLU A 49 -6.33 -13.44 -41.98
C GLU A 49 -6.67 -14.61 -41.05
N GLU A 50 -5.68 -15.43 -40.68
CA GLU A 50 -5.85 -16.50 -39.69
C GLU A 50 -6.28 -15.96 -38.33
N LYS A 51 -5.69 -14.83 -37.91
CA LYS A 51 -6.05 -14.16 -36.65
C LYS A 51 -7.51 -13.72 -36.63
N ILE A 52 -8.00 -13.13 -37.73
CA ILE A 52 -9.40 -12.68 -37.85
C ILE A 52 -10.37 -13.86 -37.83
N VAL A 53 -10.05 -14.95 -38.53
CA VAL A 53 -10.91 -16.15 -38.58
C VAL A 53 -11.02 -16.79 -37.20
N SER A 54 -9.91 -16.96 -36.48
CA SER A 54 -9.91 -17.53 -35.13
C SER A 54 -10.68 -16.65 -34.13
N ILE A 55 -10.63 -15.32 -34.26
CA ILE A 55 -11.46 -14.44 -33.41
C ILE A 55 -12.95 -14.67 -33.62
N ARG A 56 -13.36 -14.84 -34.88
CA ARG A 56 -14.77 -15.04 -35.21
C ARG A 56 -15.28 -16.40 -34.74
N SER A 57 -14.47 -17.45 -34.84
CA SER A 57 -14.86 -18.82 -34.46
C SER A 57 -14.71 -19.07 -32.96
N ASP A 58 -13.59 -18.68 -32.35
CA ASP A 58 -13.16 -19.20 -31.04
C ASP A 58 -13.31 -18.16 -29.92
N TYR A 59 -13.30 -16.86 -30.27
CA TYR A 59 -13.24 -15.76 -29.31
C TYR A 59 -14.48 -14.86 -29.29
N SER A 60 -15.57 -15.24 -29.99
CA SER A 60 -16.82 -14.47 -30.07
C SER A 60 -17.76 -14.63 -28.87
N GLY A 61 -17.37 -15.41 -27.86
CA GLY A 61 -18.20 -15.68 -26.69
C GLY A 61 -18.38 -14.46 -25.78
N TRP A 62 -19.64 -14.04 -25.58
CA TRP A 62 -20.02 -12.93 -24.68
C TRP A 62 -19.47 -13.07 -23.25
N HIS A 63 -19.24 -14.30 -22.78
CA HIS A 63 -18.65 -14.58 -21.47
C HIS A 63 -17.26 -13.94 -21.30
N ARG A 64 -16.51 -13.74 -22.38
CA ARG A 64 -15.18 -13.10 -22.36
C ARG A 64 -15.21 -11.61 -22.01
N VAL A 65 -16.37 -10.97 -22.13
CA VAL A 65 -16.60 -9.57 -21.75
C VAL A 65 -17.33 -9.47 -20.42
N TYR A 66 -18.37 -10.29 -20.22
CA TYR A 66 -19.18 -10.23 -19.00
C TYR A 66 -18.51 -10.84 -17.77
N ASN A 67 -17.73 -11.92 -17.90
CA ASN A 67 -17.05 -12.51 -16.75
C ASN A 67 -16.03 -11.52 -16.14
N PRO A 68 -15.15 -10.85 -16.93
CA PRO A 68 -14.27 -9.82 -16.41
C PRO A 68 -15.00 -8.68 -15.71
N LEU A 69 -16.17 -8.29 -16.21
CA LEU A 69 -16.99 -7.25 -15.58
C LEU A 69 -17.47 -7.70 -14.19
N PHE A 70 -17.98 -8.92 -14.08
CA PHE A 70 -18.40 -9.50 -12.80
C PHE A 70 -17.24 -9.58 -11.80
N TYR A 71 -16.09 -10.12 -12.23
CA TYR A 71 -14.90 -10.20 -11.38
C TYR A 71 -14.36 -8.83 -11.00
N ALA A 72 -14.43 -7.84 -11.89
CA ALA A 72 -13.98 -6.49 -11.59
C ALA A 72 -14.83 -5.83 -10.50
N VAL A 73 -16.16 -6.00 -10.56
CA VAL A 73 -17.06 -5.54 -9.49
C VAL A 73 -16.75 -6.27 -8.19
N PHE A 74 -16.63 -7.60 -8.23
CA PHE A 74 -16.35 -8.41 -7.06
C PHE A 74 -15.01 -8.05 -6.40
N ILE A 75 -13.93 -7.96 -7.17
CA ILE A 75 -12.61 -7.55 -6.68
C ILE A 75 -12.64 -6.12 -6.14
N SER A 76 -13.31 -5.19 -6.83
CA SER A 76 -13.42 -3.80 -6.36
C SER A 76 -14.13 -3.70 -5.00
N LEU A 77 -15.09 -4.59 -4.73
CA LEU A 77 -15.74 -4.70 -3.43
C LEU A 77 -14.85 -5.40 -2.38
N LEU A 78 -14.03 -6.37 -2.79
CA LEU A 78 -13.14 -7.13 -1.90
C LEU A 78 -11.91 -6.34 -1.46
N VAL A 79 -11.35 -5.49 -2.33
CA VAL A 79 -10.13 -4.72 -2.09
C VAL A 79 -10.16 -3.93 -0.77
N PRO A 80 -11.23 -3.17 -0.42
CA PRO A 80 -11.31 -2.49 0.87
C PRO A 80 -11.18 -3.42 2.08
N TYR A 81 -11.76 -4.61 2.02
CA TYR A 81 -11.69 -5.58 3.12
C TYR A 81 -10.29 -6.20 3.23
N ILE A 82 -9.64 -6.48 2.10
CA ILE A 82 -8.25 -6.93 2.08
C ILE A 82 -7.33 -5.84 2.67
N MET A 83 -7.51 -4.59 2.25
CA MET A 83 -6.75 -3.45 2.78
C MET A 83 -6.96 -3.31 4.29
N PHE A 84 -8.20 -3.41 4.78
CA PHE A 84 -8.49 -3.39 6.21
C PHE A 84 -7.80 -4.54 6.98
N ALA A 85 -7.84 -5.76 6.44
CA ALA A 85 -7.17 -6.90 7.06
C ALA A 85 -5.64 -6.72 7.13
N LEU A 86 -5.04 -6.18 6.06
CA LEU A 86 -3.61 -5.86 6.03
C LEU A 86 -3.25 -4.76 7.04
N GLU A 87 -4.05 -3.70 7.12
CA GLU A 87 -3.88 -2.64 8.13
C GLU A 87 -4.00 -3.18 9.54
N TRP A 88 -4.96 -4.07 9.81
CA TRP A 88 -5.11 -4.73 11.10
C TRP A 88 -3.85 -5.52 11.48
N CYS A 89 -3.32 -6.33 10.57
CA CYS A 89 -2.08 -7.08 10.76
C CYS A 89 -0.88 -6.14 11.02
N LEU A 90 -0.78 -5.05 10.27
CA LEU A 90 0.27 -4.04 10.46
C LEU A 90 0.13 -3.32 11.80
N GLN A 91 -1.09 -3.00 12.23
CA GLN A 91 -1.34 -2.38 13.53
C GLN A 91 -0.93 -3.30 14.68
N LEU A 92 -1.19 -4.60 14.58
CA LEU A 92 -0.77 -5.57 15.59
C LEU A 92 0.76 -5.60 15.73
N SER A 93 1.47 -5.67 14.60
CA SER A 93 2.94 -5.62 14.57
C SER A 93 3.48 -4.31 15.14
N ASN A 94 2.87 -3.19 14.77
CA ASN A 94 3.29 -1.86 15.24
C ASN A 94 2.96 -1.62 16.72
N LYS A 95 1.87 -2.15 17.27
CA LYS A 95 1.55 -2.07 18.70
C LYS A 95 2.64 -2.76 19.53
N ASN A 96 3.07 -3.96 19.12
CA ASN A 96 4.14 -4.68 19.80
C ASN A 96 5.48 -3.92 19.74
N ARG A 97 5.83 -3.38 18.56
CA ARG A 97 7.03 -2.56 18.40
C ARG A 97 6.98 -1.27 19.23
N LYS A 98 5.82 -0.61 19.30
CA LYS A 98 5.62 0.60 20.11
C LYS A 98 5.70 0.30 21.60
N ALA A 99 5.16 -0.83 22.07
CA ALA A 99 5.23 -1.25 23.46
C ALA A 99 6.69 -1.47 23.90
N ILE A 100 7.47 -2.23 23.13
CA ILE A 100 8.89 -2.46 23.40
C ILE A 100 9.68 -1.14 23.42
N ARG A 101 9.44 -0.27 22.44
CA ARG A 101 10.11 1.04 22.39
C ARG A 101 9.72 1.94 23.55
N TYR A 102 8.46 1.90 23.98
CA TYR A 102 7.98 2.68 25.12
C TYR A 102 8.62 2.21 26.43
N GLU A 103 8.68 0.89 26.64
CA GLU A 103 9.33 0.30 27.81
C GLU A 103 10.83 0.61 27.86
N SER A 104 11.54 0.43 26.75
CA SER A 104 12.95 0.81 26.63
C SER A 104 13.18 2.30 26.93
N ASN A 105 12.35 3.20 26.38
CA ASN A 105 12.45 4.64 26.65
C ASN A 105 12.13 5.00 28.11
N LYS A 106 11.23 4.25 28.76
CA LYS A 106 10.89 4.44 30.17
C LYS A 106 12.10 4.08 31.05
N LEU A 107 12.73 2.92 30.81
CA LEU A 107 13.93 2.50 31.52
C LEU A 107 15.07 3.53 31.38
N ILE A 108 15.34 4.00 30.15
CA ILE A 108 16.37 5.02 29.90
C ILE A 108 16.06 6.33 30.66
N ARG A 109 14.78 6.73 30.75
CA ARG A 109 14.38 7.93 31.50
C ARG A 109 14.60 7.75 33.00
N GLU A 110 14.25 6.57 33.54
CA GLU A 110 14.45 6.26 34.96
C GLU A 110 15.93 6.25 35.32
N GLU A 111 16.78 5.63 34.51
CA GLU A 111 18.24 5.66 34.68
C GLU A 111 18.79 7.09 34.66
N LYS A 112 18.37 7.91 33.68
CA LYS A 112 18.79 9.32 33.63
C LYS A 112 18.36 10.11 34.86
N LEU A 113 17.17 9.82 35.39
CA LEU A 113 16.66 10.49 36.58
C LEU A 113 17.46 10.09 37.83
N GLN A 114 17.87 8.81 37.91
CA GLN A 114 18.75 8.33 38.98
C GLN A 114 20.15 8.94 38.88
N ILE A 115 20.74 9.00 37.68
CA ILE A 115 22.05 9.62 37.46
C ILE A 115 22.00 11.09 37.87
N ALA A 116 21.01 11.86 37.40
CA ALA A 116 20.85 13.27 37.76
C ALA A 116 20.64 13.47 39.27
N ARG A 117 19.89 12.58 39.94
CA ARG A 117 19.73 12.61 41.40
C ARG A 117 21.06 12.35 42.11
N ASN A 118 21.82 11.36 41.66
CA ASN A 118 23.12 11.02 42.25
C ASN A 118 24.14 12.14 42.02
N GLU A 119 24.17 12.74 40.82
CA GLU A 119 25.01 13.91 40.52
C GLU A 119 24.67 15.09 41.43
N PHE A 120 23.38 15.39 41.61
CA PHE A 120 22.93 16.44 42.52
C PHE A 120 23.34 16.19 43.98
N LEU A 121 23.23 14.94 44.45
CA LEU A 121 23.68 14.56 45.79
C LEU A 121 25.19 14.73 45.96
N VAL A 122 25.98 14.27 44.98
CA VAL A 122 27.44 14.42 44.98
C VAL A 122 27.84 15.90 44.94
N GLU A 123 27.11 16.72 44.19
CA GLU A 123 27.37 18.16 44.10
C GLU A 123 26.99 18.88 45.41
N GLN A 124 25.93 18.46 46.09
CA GLN A 124 25.61 18.88 47.45
C GLN A 124 26.72 18.54 48.45
N GLU A 125 27.22 17.30 48.43
CA GLU A 125 28.31 16.89 49.31
C GLU A 125 29.60 17.68 49.03
N LYS A 126 29.92 17.91 47.76
CA LYS A 126 31.08 18.72 47.34
C LYS A 126 30.96 20.20 47.75
N THR A 127 29.76 20.75 47.79
CA THR A 127 29.51 22.15 48.18
C THR A 127 29.31 22.35 49.68
N GLY A 128 29.30 21.28 50.49
CA GLY A 128 29.36 21.36 51.95
C GLY A 128 28.17 22.07 52.61
N LYS A 129 27.01 22.15 51.95
CA LYS A 129 25.81 22.77 52.50
C LYS A 129 24.82 21.70 52.97
N SER A 130 24.80 21.44 54.28
CA SER A 130 23.70 20.74 54.95
C SER A 130 22.37 21.46 54.69
N ALA A 131 21.33 20.65 54.48
CA ALA A 131 19.96 21.04 54.15
C ALA A 131 19.45 22.28 54.90
N VAL A 132 19.18 23.35 54.16
CA VAL A 132 18.22 24.39 54.55
C VAL A 132 17.24 24.54 53.40
N GLY A 133 16.01 24.05 53.61
CA GLY A 133 14.84 24.44 52.82
C GLY A 133 14.33 23.40 51.82
N LEU A 134 13.59 22.39 52.32
CA LEU A 134 12.46 21.85 51.57
C LEU A 134 11.19 22.45 52.20
N PRO A 135 10.39 23.27 51.48
CA PRO A 135 9.07 23.64 51.94
C PRO A 135 8.15 22.41 51.95
N ALA A 136 7.43 22.25 53.05
CA ALA A 136 6.36 21.27 53.25
C ALA A 136 5.16 21.52 52.33
#